data_AF-A0ABD3PAN0-F1
#
_entry.id   AF-A0ABD3PAN0-F1
#
_cell.length_a   1.000
_cell.length_b   1.000
_cell.length_c   1.000
_cell.angle_alpha   90.00
_cell.angle_beta   90.00
_cell.angle_gamma   90.00
#
_symmetry.space_group_name_H-M   'P 1'
#
loop_
_entity.id
_entity.type
_entity.pdbx_description
1 polymer ?
#
loop_
_entity_poly.entity_id
_entity_poly.type
_entity_poly.pdbx_seq_one_letter_code
_entity_poly.pdbx_strand_id
1 'polypeptide(L)'
;MSPKSEISEGQSKELCDLMNSGQPAFVYALALDHVRSSQGKLKSKVSFAKMSNISLDSYTLSYVECQSDSMCMMMSAEIQFDPPLESVLDVSPRLLKESHKAMSARYIWMFTETLPLLILTIMLVFGHITFILELDGLQSTINEVPLASTLVESIFGNVDTFYLAVKGSLYLAVVLHVIEAFYVVFKLHSQFSLPGVTLIKWFVLVSFVGYPMTSKALEFINVHDEQNSKKQ
;
A
#
# COMPACT_ATOMS: atom_id res chain seq x y z
N MET A 1 0.69 19.03 -40.36
CA MET A 1 0.30 18.86 -38.94
C MET A 1 -1.20 18.97 -38.89
N SER A 2 -1.91 17.86 -38.64
CA SER A 2 -3.34 17.92 -38.37
C SER A 2 -3.54 18.63 -37.01
N PRO A 3 -4.50 19.54 -36.87
CA PRO A 3 -4.80 20.14 -35.57
C PRO A 3 -5.12 19.02 -34.58
N LYS A 4 -4.39 18.98 -33.46
CA LYS A 4 -4.74 18.08 -32.35
C LYS A 4 -6.16 18.43 -31.92
N SER A 5 -7.04 17.44 -31.84
CA SER A 5 -8.42 17.66 -31.39
C SER A 5 -8.41 18.06 -29.93
N GLU A 6 -8.62 19.34 -29.62
CA GLU A 6 -8.70 19.78 -28.23
C GLU A 6 -9.91 19.14 -27.52
N ILE A 7 -9.73 18.77 -26.25
CA ILE A 7 -10.82 18.32 -25.40
C ILE A 7 -11.65 19.55 -25.03
N SER A 8 -12.93 19.58 -25.42
CA SER A 8 -13.83 20.65 -25.01
C SER A 8 -14.08 20.63 -23.49
N GLU A 9 -14.39 21.79 -22.92
CA GLU A 9 -14.69 21.91 -21.48
C GLU A 9 -15.81 20.96 -21.02
N GLY A 10 -16.83 20.77 -21.86
CA GLY A 10 -17.92 19.83 -21.60
C GLY A 10 -17.44 18.37 -21.52
N GLN A 11 -16.57 17.94 -22.42
CA GLN A 11 -15.99 16.59 -22.41
C GLN A 11 -15.05 16.39 -21.21
N SER A 12 -14.23 17.39 -20.89
CA SER A 12 -13.35 17.35 -19.71
C SER A 12 -14.17 17.15 -18.43
N LYS A 13 -15.27 17.91 -18.29
CA LYS A 13 -16.18 17.79 -17.15
C LYS A 13 -16.83 16.41 -17.07
N GLU A 14 -17.37 15.89 -18.18
CA GLU A 14 -17.98 14.56 -18.22
C GLU A 14 -17.01 13.45 -17.82
N LEU A 15 -15.75 13.53 -18.30
CA LEU A 15 -14.70 12.58 -17.94
C LEU A 15 -14.31 12.70 -16.46
N CYS A 16 -14.18 13.92 -15.93
CA CYS A 16 -13.92 14.14 -14.50
C CYS A 16 -15.05 13.57 -13.64
N ASP A 17 -16.31 13.80 -14.02
CA ASP A 17 -17.47 13.29 -13.30
C ASP A 17 -17.52 11.77 -13.35
N LEU A 18 -17.20 11.16 -14.50
CA LEU A 18 -17.08 9.71 -14.64
C LEU A 18 -16.01 9.13 -13.72
N MET A 19 -14.82 9.75 -13.65
CA MET A 19 -13.73 9.28 -12.79
C MET A 19 -14.07 9.46 -11.29
N ASN A 20 -14.56 10.65 -10.92
CA ASN A 20 -14.89 10.98 -9.53
C ASN A 20 -16.03 10.13 -8.98
N SER A 21 -17.07 9.90 -9.79
CA SER A 21 -18.24 9.13 -9.37
C SER A 21 -18.05 7.63 -9.58
N GLY A 22 -17.46 7.20 -10.70
CA GLY A 22 -17.31 5.79 -11.03
C GLY A 22 -16.19 5.11 -10.23
N GLN A 23 -15.06 5.80 -10.05
CA GLN A 23 -13.82 5.19 -9.50
C GLN A 23 -13.08 6.15 -8.55
N PRO A 24 -13.70 6.59 -7.42
CA PRO A 24 -13.08 7.55 -6.51
C PRO A 24 -11.76 7.06 -5.89
N ALA A 25 -11.63 5.75 -5.65
CA ALA A 25 -10.39 5.16 -5.14
C ALA A 25 -9.20 5.31 -6.11
N PHE A 26 -9.47 5.40 -7.42
CA PHE A 26 -8.42 5.60 -8.43
C PHE A 26 -7.90 7.03 -8.41
N VAL A 27 -8.81 8.01 -8.38
CA VAL A 27 -8.46 9.42 -8.21
C VAL A 27 -7.70 9.64 -6.90
N TYR A 28 -8.14 9.00 -5.83
CA TYR A 28 -7.46 9.00 -4.54
C TYR A 28 -6.04 8.41 -4.63
N ALA A 29 -5.89 7.25 -5.28
CA ALA A 29 -4.59 6.62 -5.46
C ALA A 29 -3.63 7.50 -6.26
N LEU A 30 -4.09 8.16 -7.33
CA LEU A 30 -3.28 9.10 -8.10
C LEU A 30 -2.81 10.29 -7.26
N ALA A 31 -3.70 10.88 -6.46
CA ALA A 31 -3.34 11.99 -5.56
C ALA A 31 -2.31 11.54 -4.50
N LEU A 32 -2.51 10.37 -3.91
CA LEU A 32 -1.59 9.79 -2.92
C LEU A 32 -0.22 9.48 -3.53
N ASP A 33 -0.19 8.97 -4.77
CA ASP A 33 1.05 8.69 -5.51
C ASP A 33 1.82 9.98 -5.81
N HIS A 34 1.12 11.04 -6.19
CA HIS A 34 1.68 12.36 -6.43
C HIS A 34 2.31 12.94 -5.15
N VAL A 35 1.56 12.99 -4.06
CA VAL A 35 2.02 13.52 -2.76
C VAL A 35 3.28 12.78 -2.28
N ARG A 36 3.28 11.44 -2.35
CA ARG A 36 4.44 10.62 -1.97
C ARG A 36 5.67 10.86 -2.86
N SER A 37 5.45 11.23 -4.12
CA SER A 37 6.54 11.47 -5.07
C SER A 37 7.09 12.90 -4.95
N SER A 38 6.26 13.88 -4.58
CA SER A 38 6.65 15.31 -4.51
C SER A 38 7.22 15.74 -3.17
N GLN A 39 6.72 15.22 -2.03
CA GLN A 39 7.10 15.72 -0.70
C GLN A 39 8.22 14.93 0.01
N GLY A 40 8.74 13.88 -0.61
CA GLY A 40 9.71 13.01 0.05
C GLY A 40 9.12 12.26 1.26
N LYS A 41 9.93 12.02 2.31
CA LYS A 41 9.56 11.17 3.46
C LYS A 41 8.52 11.78 4.44
N LEU A 42 7.96 12.97 4.16
CA LEU A 42 6.94 13.58 5.02
C LEU A 42 5.65 12.74 4.99
N LYS A 43 5.18 12.33 6.17
CA LYS A 43 3.98 11.51 6.35
C LYS A 43 2.73 12.38 6.24
N SER A 44 2.45 12.92 5.06
CA SER A 44 1.17 13.56 4.79
C SER A 44 0.09 12.51 4.49
N LYS A 45 -1.13 12.77 4.95
CA LYS A 45 -2.30 11.94 4.69
C LYS A 45 -3.20 12.65 3.68
N VAL A 46 -3.65 11.93 2.66
CA VAL A 46 -4.71 12.43 1.77
C VAL A 46 -6.06 12.01 2.35
N SER A 47 -6.96 12.95 2.61
CA SER A 47 -8.30 12.65 3.15
C SER A 47 -9.39 12.67 2.08
N PHE A 48 -9.19 13.45 1.02
CA PHE A 48 -10.12 13.58 -0.09
C PHE A 48 -9.36 13.89 -1.38
N ALA A 49 -9.83 13.38 -2.50
CA ALA A 49 -9.30 13.70 -3.82
C ALA A 49 -10.44 13.76 -4.85
N LYS A 50 -10.33 14.70 -5.79
CA LYS A 50 -11.18 14.83 -6.97
C LYS A 50 -10.36 15.25 -8.17
N MET A 51 -10.75 14.80 -9.34
CA MET A 51 -10.24 15.28 -10.62
C MET A 51 -11.05 16.51 -11.03
N SER A 52 -10.39 17.60 -11.41
CA SER A 52 -11.04 18.87 -11.72
C SER A 52 -10.95 19.28 -13.19
N ASN A 53 -9.92 18.81 -13.90
CA ASN A 53 -9.75 19.10 -15.32
C ASN A 53 -8.94 17.98 -16.00
N ILE A 54 -9.23 17.68 -17.27
CA ILE A 54 -8.46 16.79 -18.13
C ILE A 54 -8.25 17.46 -19.48
N SER A 55 -6.99 17.48 -19.94
CA SER A 55 -6.57 17.90 -21.27
C SER A 55 -5.84 16.74 -21.98
N LEU A 56 -5.39 16.96 -23.23
CA LEU A 56 -4.57 15.95 -23.92
C LEU A 56 -3.15 15.83 -23.33
N ASP A 57 -2.67 16.89 -22.68
CA ASP A 57 -1.29 16.95 -22.19
C ASP A 57 -1.21 16.72 -20.66
N SER A 58 -2.30 16.93 -19.92
CA SER A 58 -2.31 16.85 -18.46
C SER A 58 -3.69 16.58 -17.86
N TYR A 59 -3.73 16.25 -16.58
CA TYR A 59 -4.92 16.27 -15.74
C TYR A 59 -4.65 16.97 -14.42
N THR A 60 -5.68 17.58 -13.84
CA THR A 60 -5.59 18.30 -12.57
C THR A 60 -6.33 17.54 -11.47
N LEU A 61 -5.62 17.29 -10.37
CA LEU A 61 -6.16 16.73 -9.14
C LEU A 61 -6.29 17.83 -8.10
N SER A 62 -7.48 17.96 -7.50
CA SER A 62 -7.68 18.71 -6.26
C SER A 62 -7.81 17.73 -5.10
N TYR A 63 -6.99 17.87 -4.07
CA TYR A 63 -7.00 16.95 -2.93
C TYR A 63 -6.79 17.68 -1.61
N VAL A 64 -7.24 17.07 -0.52
CA VAL A 64 -7.03 17.60 0.84
C VAL A 64 -5.89 16.82 1.47
N GLU A 65 -4.82 17.52 1.79
CA GLU A 65 -3.62 16.98 2.42
C GLU A 65 -3.58 17.42 3.88
N CYS A 66 -3.41 16.47 4.79
CA CYS A 66 -3.30 16.71 6.23
C CYS A 66 -1.89 16.32 6.72
N GLN A 67 -1.15 17.29 7.26
CA GLN A 67 0.17 17.05 7.86
C GLN A 67 0.07 16.57 9.32
N SER A 68 -1.04 16.89 9.99
CA SER A 68 -1.42 16.45 11.33
C SER A 68 -2.94 16.42 11.43
N ASP A 69 -3.48 15.93 12.55
CA ASP A 69 -4.93 15.82 12.76
C ASP A 69 -5.68 17.17 12.68
N SER A 70 -4.98 18.30 12.80
CA SER A 70 -5.60 19.63 12.84
C SER A 70 -5.26 20.53 11.65
N MET A 71 -4.29 20.18 10.80
CA MET A 71 -3.86 21.02 9.68
C MET A 71 -4.05 20.29 8.36
N CYS A 72 -5.23 20.50 7.76
CA CYS A 72 -5.58 20.04 6.44
C CYS A 72 -5.69 21.22 5.46
N MET A 73 -5.05 21.11 4.31
CA MET A 73 -5.08 22.13 3.27
C MET A 73 -5.57 21.54 1.95
N MET A 74 -6.36 22.32 1.21
CA MET A 74 -6.74 21.96 -0.16
C MET A 74 -5.59 22.31 -1.10
N MET A 75 -5.08 21.29 -1.78
CA MET A 75 -4.00 21.36 -2.74
C MET A 75 -4.55 21.09 -4.14
N SER A 76 -3.85 21.60 -5.15
CA SER A 76 -4.11 21.30 -6.55
C SER A 76 -2.80 20.94 -7.23
N ALA A 77 -2.80 19.85 -7.99
CA ALA A 77 -1.65 19.39 -8.75
C ALA A 77 -2.03 19.13 -10.19
N GLU A 78 -1.27 19.68 -11.12
CA GLU A 78 -1.34 19.35 -12.54
C GLU A 78 -0.30 18.27 -12.86
N ILE A 79 -0.76 17.15 -13.39
CA ILE A 79 0.07 15.99 -13.73
C ILE A 79 0.06 15.82 -15.23
N GLN A 80 1.24 15.85 -15.84
CA GLN A 80 1.41 15.70 -17.28
C GLN A 80 1.35 14.23 -17.71
N PHE A 81 0.69 13.97 -18.83
CA PHE A 81 0.76 12.69 -19.51
C PHE A 81 2.12 12.55 -20.22
N ASP A 82 2.78 11.42 -20.02
CA ASP A 82 4.03 11.10 -20.71
C ASP A 82 3.97 9.74 -21.43
N PRO A 83 4.00 9.71 -22.78
CA PRO A 83 3.82 10.85 -23.69
C PRO A 83 2.40 11.46 -23.62
N PRO A 84 2.22 12.68 -24.17
CA PRO A 84 0.90 13.29 -24.34
C PRO A 84 -0.07 12.41 -25.13
N LEU A 85 -1.37 12.59 -24.89
CA LEU A 85 -2.41 11.81 -25.55
C LEU A 85 -2.59 12.25 -27.01
N GLU A 86 -2.85 11.28 -27.88
CA GLU A 86 -3.12 11.53 -29.30
C GLU A 86 -4.60 11.88 -29.53
N SER A 87 -5.50 11.28 -28.75
CA SER A 87 -6.94 11.47 -28.87
C SER A 87 -7.66 11.43 -27.51
N VAL A 88 -8.90 11.92 -27.50
CA VAL A 88 -9.78 11.87 -26.32
C VAL A 88 -10.12 10.43 -25.92
N LEU A 89 -10.12 9.50 -26.89
CA LEU A 89 -10.41 8.08 -26.64
C LEU A 89 -9.32 7.40 -25.81
N ASP A 90 -8.11 7.97 -25.78
CA ASP A 90 -6.97 7.43 -25.03
C ASP A 90 -6.98 7.86 -23.56
N VAL A 91 -7.80 8.84 -23.18
CA VAL A 91 -7.85 9.40 -21.81
C VAL A 91 -8.19 8.32 -20.78
N SER A 92 -9.35 7.66 -20.95
CA SER A 92 -9.83 6.64 -20.02
C SER A 92 -8.86 5.46 -19.85
N PRO A 93 -8.37 4.79 -20.92
CA PRO A 93 -7.42 3.68 -20.75
C PRO A 93 -6.09 4.15 -20.15
N ARG A 94 -5.62 5.36 -20.46
CA ARG A 94 -4.40 5.91 -19.85
C ARG A 94 -4.57 6.17 -18.36
N LEU A 95 -5.63 6.85 -17.96
CA LEU A 95 -5.94 7.14 -16.56
C LEU A 95 -6.14 5.85 -15.74
N LEU A 96 -6.82 4.86 -16.32
CA LEU A 96 -6.99 3.54 -15.70
C LEU A 96 -5.63 2.86 -15.45
N LYS A 97 -4.75 2.88 -16.46
CA LYS A 97 -3.39 2.32 -16.35
C LYS A 97 -2.55 3.03 -15.28
N GLU A 98 -2.61 4.36 -15.21
CA GLU A 98 -1.92 5.13 -14.18
C GLU A 98 -2.49 4.86 -12.79
N SER A 99 -3.81 4.74 -12.68
CA SER A 99 -4.48 4.43 -11.42
C SER A 99 -4.11 3.03 -10.90
N HIS A 100 -4.08 2.03 -11.78
CA HIS A 100 -3.60 0.69 -11.44
C HIS A 100 -2.13 0.68 -10.98
N LYS A 101 -1.30 1.55 -11.58
CA LYS A 101 0.10 1.72 -11.17
C LYS A 101 0.19 2.39 -9.79
N ALA A 102 -0.60 3.43 -9.54
CA ALA A 102 -0.66 4.15 -8.28
C ALA A 102 -1.17 3.26 -7.12
N MET A 103 -2.11 2.36 -7.39
CA MET A 103 -2.59 1.34 -6.43
C MET A 103 -1.64 0.16 -6.26
N SER A 104 -0.53 0.10 -7.00
CA SER A 104 0.38 -1.04 -6.95
C SER A 104 1.26 -0.98 -5.70
N ALA A 105 1.38 -2.11 -5.01
CA ALA A 105 2.33 -2.28 -3.93
C ALA A 105 3.77 -1.98 -4.39
N ARG A 106 4.53 -1.26 -3.54
CA ARG A 106 5.95 -0.96 -3.77
C ARG A 106 6.80 -1.73 -2.76
N TYR A 107 7.64 -2.66 -3.23
CA TYR A 107 8.50 -3.48 -2.35
C TYR A 107 9.43 -2.67 -1.46
N ILE A 108 9.81 -1.47 -1.91
CA ILE A 108 10.66 -0.55 -1.14
C ILE A 108 10.04 -0.18 0.22
N TRP A 109 8.71 -0.24 0.36
CA TRP A 109 8.02 0.05 1.62
C TRP A 109 8.42 -0.91 2.75
N MET A 110 8.84 -2.14 2.45
CA MET A 110 9.36 -3.07 3.46
C MET A 110 10.62 -2.54 4.15
N PHE A 111 11.40 -1.72 3.46
CA PHE A 111 12.69 -1.24 3.94
C PHE A 111 12.68 0.23 4.34
N THR A 112 11.78 1.03 3.77
CA THR A 112 11.71 2.47 4.07
C THR A 112 10.81 2.79 5.25
N GLU A 113 9.92 1.88 5.65
CA GLU A 113 9.00 2.08 6.77
C GLU A 113 9.43 1.26 7.99
N THR A 114 9.45 1.90 9.16
CA THR A 114 9.97 1.31 10.40
C THR A 114 9.23 0.04 10.83
N LEU A 115 7.89 0.05 10.78
CA LEU A 115 7.09 -1.07 11.27
C LEU A 115 7.20 -2.31 10.35
N PRO A 116 7.04 -2.21 9.02
CA PRO A 116 7.33 -3.33 8.11
C PRO A 116 8.74 -3.89 8.26
N LEU A 117 9.75 -3.03 8.37
CA LEU A 117 11.14 -3.44 8.54
C LEU A 117 11.36 -4.20 9.85
N LEU A 118 10.75 -3.73 10.95
CA LEU A 118 10.80 -4.39 12.24
C LEU A 118 10.17 -5.79 12.19
N ILE A 119 8.97 -5.92 11.62
CA ILE A 119 8.30 -7.21 11.48
C ILE A 119 9.13 -8.16 10.62
N LEU A 120 9.63 -7.69 9.47
CA LEU A 120 10.50 -8.48 8.60
C LEU A 120 11.74 -8.97 9.36
N THR A 121 12.37 -8.10 10.14
CA THR A 121 13.55 -8.45 10.95
C THR A 121 13.21 -9.52 12.00
N ILE A 122 12.10 -9.36 12.72
CA ILE A 122 11.63 -10.35 13.71
C ILE A 122 11.38 -11.71 13.03
N MET A 123 10.70 -11.72 11.88
CA MET A 123 10.43 -12.93 11.12
C MET A 123 11.72 -13.63 10.65
N LEU A 124 12.71 -12.85 10.20
CA LEU A 124 14.02 -13.39 9.81
C LEU A 124 14.78 -13.97 11.02
N VAL A 125 14.75 -13.29 12.17
CA VAL A 125 15.38 -13.80 13.41
C VAL A 125 14.69 -15.09 13.86
N PHE A 126 13.36 -15.13 13.88
CA PHE A 126 12.60 -16.33 14.24
C PHE A 126 12.87 -17.48 13.28
N GLY A 127 12.93 -17.19 11.97
CA GLY A 127 13.31 -18.16 10.95
C GLY A 127 14.73 -18.70 11.15
N HIS A 128 15.69 -17.82 11.45
CA HIS A 128 17.06 -18.22 11.72
C HIS A 128 17.17 -19.12 12.96
N ILE A 129 16.50 -18.76 14.06
CA ILE A 129 16.42 -19.58 15.27
C ILE A 129 15.79 -20.94 14.96
N THR A 130 14.69 -20.96 14.22
CA THR A 130 13.91 -22.19 13.96
C THR A 130 14.57 -23.16 12.99
N PHE A 131 15.21 -22.65 11.93
CA PHE A 131 15.70 -23.48 10.82
C PHE A 131 17.22 -23.64 10.73
N ILE A 132 17.98 -22.77 11.40
CA ILE A 132 19.45 -22.78 11.30
C ILE A 132 20.10 -23.13 12.63
N LEU A 133 19.75 -22.40 13.70
CA LEU A 133 20.31 -22.68 15.03
C LEU A 133 19.69 -23.93 15.64
N GLU A 134 18.39 -24.14 15.40
CA GLU A 134 17.60 -25.16 16.08
C GLU A 134 17.73 -25.03 17.61
N LEU A 135 17.39 -26.07 18.37
CA LEU A 135 17.41 -25.99 19.83
C LEU A 135 18.85 -25.90 20.37
N ASP A 136 19.74 -26.78 19.90
CA ASP A 136 21.10 -26.90 20.43
C ASP A 136 21.92 -25.62 20.17
N GLY A 137 21.83 -25.06 18.96
CA GLY A 137 22.52 -23.82 18.60
C GLY A 137 21.98 -22.61 19.35
N LEU A 138 20.67 -22.56 19.57
CA LEU A 138 20.04 -21.52 20.39
C LEU A 138 20.52 -21.61 21.84
N GLN A 139 20.54 -22.81 22.42
CA GLN A 139 21.00 -23.03 23.78
C GLN A 139 22.46 -22.62 23.96
N SER A 140 23.34 -22.99 23.02
CA SER A 140 24.74 -22.53 23.03
C SER A 140 24.83 -21.00 23.00
N THR A 141 24.10 -20.36 22.09
CA THR A 141 24.11 -18.89 21.93
C THR A 141 23.61 -18.16 23.17
N ILE A 142 22.55 -18.66 23.80
CA ILE A 142 21.98 -18.07 25.03
C ILE A 142 22.94 -18.21 26.21
N ASN A 143 23.61 -19.36 26.34
CA ASN A 143 24.55 -19.63 27.44
C ASN A 143 25.82 -18.76 27.36
N GLU A 144 26.21 -18.31 26.18
CA GLU A 144 27.33 -17.37 25.99
C GLU A 144 27.02 -15.95 26.49
N VAL A 145 25.74 -15.59 26.64
CA VAL A 145 25.31 -14.25 27.04
C VAL A 145 24.50 -14.33 28.35
N PRO A 146 25.11 -14.07 29.52
CA PRO A 146 24.46 -14.24 30.84
C PRO A 146 23.14 -13.48 30.98
N LEU A 147 23.04 -12.29 30.38
CA LEU A 147 21.81 -11.50 30.37
C LEU A 147 20.68 -12.19 29.58
N ALA A 148 21.00 -12.81 28.44
CA ALA A 148 20.01 -13.52 27.62
C ALA A 148 19.48 -14.77 28.33
N SER A 149 20.37 -15.56 28.95
CA SER A 149 19.98 -16.72 29.78
C SER A 149 19.06 -16.31 30.93
N THR A 150 19.44 -15.27 31.69
CA THR A 150 18.62 -14.76 32.80
C THR A 150 17.23 -14.31 32.32
N LEU A 151 17.17 -13.59 31.19
CA LEU A 151 15.89 -13.12 30.62
C LEU A 151 15.02 -14.29 30.14
N VAL A 152 15.62 -15.26 29.45
CA VAL A 152 14.90 -16.43 28.93
C VAL A 152 14.36 -17.28 30.07
N GLU A 153 15.17 -17.57 31.09
CA GLU A 153 14.72 -18.31 32.27
C GLU A 153 13.67 -17.53 33.06
N SER A 154 13.82 -16.21 33.21
CA SER A 154 12.84 -15.40 33.94
C SER A 154 11.48 -15.31 33.24
N ILE A 155 11.43 -15.29 31.90
CA ILE A 155 10.18 -15.10 31.14
C ILE A 155 9.57 -16.44 30.73
N PHE A 156 10.39 -17.40 30.32
CA PHE A 156 9.95 -18.67 29.74
C PHE A 156 10.28 -19.89 30.62
N GLY A 157 11.01 -19.71 31.72
CA GLY A 157 11.41 -20.79 32.63
C GLY A 157 12.62 -21.59 32.13
N ASN A 158 12.69 -21.90 30.84
CA ASN A 158 13.82 -22.59 30.21
C ASN A 158 13.93 -22.29 28.70
N VAL A 159 15.07 -22.68 28.12
CA VAL A 159 15.36 -22.48 26.69
C VAL A 159 14.42 -23.29 25.79
N ASP A 160 14.05 -24.51 26.18
CA ASP A 160 13.15 -25.37 25.38
C ASP A 160 11.79 -24.72 25.16
N THR A 161 11.22 -24.15 26.23
CA THR A 161 9.92 -23.46 26.21
C THR A 161 10.01 -22.19 25.36
N PHE A 162 11.10 -21.44 25.48
CA PHE A 162 11.36 -20.28 24.62
C PHE A 162 11.47 -20.66 23.15
N TYR A 163 12.22 -21.72 22.82
CA TYR A 163 12.36 -22.23 21.46
C TYR A 163 11.01 -22.66 20.87
N LEU A 164 10.19 -23.40 21.63
CA LEU A 164 8.85 -23.79 21.21
C LEU A 164 7.95 -22.57 20.98
N ALA A 165 8.05 -21.55 21.83
CA ALA A 165 7.31 -20.30 21.66
C ALA A 165 7.74 -19.58 20.36
N VAL A 166 9.04 -19.40 20.11
CA VAL A 166 9.56 -18.78 18.88
C VAL A 166 9.10 -19.55 17.63
N LYS A 167 9.26 -20.88 17.64
CA LYS A 167 8.85 -21.75 16.53
C LYS A 167 7.34 -21.68 16.29
N GLY A 168 6.54 -21.75 17.36
CA GLY A 168 5.09 -21.62 17.29
C GLY A 168 4.65 -20.25 16.75
N SER A 169 5.24 -19.16 17.25
CA SER A 169 4.99 -17.80 16.80
C SER A 169 5.35 -17.62 15.32
N LEU A 170 6.46 -18.18 14.85
CA LEU A 170 6.84 -18.12 13.43
C LEU A 170 5.78 -18.76 12.54
N TYR A 171 5.39 -20.01 12.82
CA TYR A 171 4.40 -20.70 11.99
C TYR A 171 3.04 -20.02 12.03
N LEU A 172 2.61 -19.56 13.20
CA LEU A 172 1.37 -18.79 13.34
C LEU A 172 1.43 -17.51 12.51
N ALA A 173 2.51 -16.74 12.61
CA ALA A 173 2.69 -15.51 11.85
C ALA A 173 2.67 -15.74 10.34
N VAL A 174 3.35 -16.78 9.85
CA VAL A 174 3.31 -17.16 8.42
C VAL A 174 1.88 -17.46 7.96
N VAL A 175 1.14 -18.27 8.73
CA VAL A 175 -0.25 -18.61 8.39
C VAL A 175 -1.14 -17.36 8.38
N LEU A 176 -1.04 -16.51 9.40
CA LEU A 176 -1.83 -15.29 9.50
C LEU A 176 -1.51 -14.32 8.36
N HIS A 177 -0.24 -14.09 8.04
CA HIS A 177 0.16 -13.21 6.94
C HIS A 177 -0.35 -13.72 5.58
N VAL A 178 -0.33 -15.04 5.35
CA VAL A 178 -0.86 -15.63 4.11
C VAL A 178 -2.38 -15.46 4.03
N ILE A 179 -3.11 -15.67 5.13
CA ILE A 179 -4.56 -15.43 5.18
C ILE A 179 -4.88 -13.96 4.90
N GLU A 180 -4.17 -13.03 5.52
CA GLU A 180 -4.30 -11.59 5.25
C GLU A 180 -4.01 -11.26 3.79
N ALA A 181 -2.97 -11.85 3.20
CA ALA A 181 -2.61 -11.64 1.81
C ALA A 181 -3.71 -12.10 0.85
N PHE A 182 -4.32 -13.27 1.09
CA PHE A 182 -5.46 -13.74 0.31
C PHE A 182 -6.67 -12.82 0.46
N TYR A 183 -6.97 -12.37 1.67
CA TYR A 183 -8.06 -11.44 1.92
C TYR A 183 -7.86 -10.12 1.14
N VAL A 184 -6.67 -9.52 1.21
CA VAL A 184 -6.33 -8.29 0.50
C VAL A 184 -6.44 -8.48 -1.01
N VAL A 185 -5.85 -9.55 -1.56
CA VAL A 185 -5.91 -9.83 -3.00
C VAL A 185 -7.35 -10.01 -3.46
N PHE A 186 -8.15 -10.77 -2.71
CA PHE A 186 -9.56 -10.99 -3.03
C PHE A 186 -10.34 -9.68 -3.07
N LYS A 187 -10.18 -8.82 -2.04
CA LYS A 187 -10.84 -7.52 -1.99
C LYS A 187 -10.39 -6.59 -3.12
N LEU A 188 -9.09 -6.49 -3.38
CA LEU A 188 -8.56 -5.66 -4.45
C LEU A 188 -9.01 -6.14 -5.84
N HIS A 189 -9.05 -7.45 -6.08
CA HIS A 189 -9.53 -8.02 -7.32
C HIS A 189 -11.02 -7.78 -7.52
N SER A 190 -11.84 -8.07 -6.50
CA SER A 190 -13.30 -7.98 -6.59
C SER A 190 -13.83 -6.54 -6.73
N GLN A 191 -13.16 -5.55 -6.14
CA GLN A 191 -13.62 -4.15 -6.19
C GLN A 191 -13.00 -3.33 -7.34
N PHE A 192 -11.75 -3.62 -7.71
CA PHE A 192 -11.00 -2.74 -8.63
C PHE A 192 -10.55 -3.43 -9.92
N SER A 193 -10.76 -4.74 -10.08
CA SER A 193 -10.32 -5.49 -11.26
C SER A 193 -8.84 -5.28 -11.61
N LEU A 194 -7.99 -5.21 -10.58
CA LEU A 194 -6.56 -4.92 -10.77
C LEU A 194 -5.86 -6.02 -11.61
N PRO A 195 -4.82 -5.66 -12.39
CA PRO A 195 -4.03 -6.64 -13.12
C PRO A 195 -3.38 -7.67 -12.18
N GLY A 196 -3.27 -8.92 -12.64
CA GLY A 196 -2.69 -10.02 -11.84
C GLY A 196 -1.30 -9.71 -11.29
N VAL A 197 -0.46 -8.99 -12.04
CA VAL A 197 0.88 -8.57 -11.58
C VAL A 197 0.79 -7.64 -10.35
N THR A 198 -0.18 -6.73 -10.31
CA THR A 198 -0.40 -5.85 -9.15
C THR A 198 -0.90 -6.64 -7.95
N LEU A 199 -1.79 -7.61 -8.17
CA LEU A 199 -2.30 -8.50 -7.11
C LEU A 199 -1.18 -9.37 -6.52
N ILE A 200 -0.31 -9.94 -7.35
CA ILE A 200 0.84 -10.72 -6.91
C ILE A 200 1.78 -9.87 -6.04
N LYS A 201 2.03 -8.61 -6.42
CA LYS A 201 2.85 -7.70 -5.58
C LYS A 201 2.24 -7.50 -4.21
N TRP A 202 0.93 -7.26 -4.13
CA TRP A 202 0.22 -7.15 -2.85
C TRP A 202 0.29 -8.45 -2.04
N PHE A 203 0.06 -9.59 -2.69
CA PHE A 203 0.15 -10.90 -2.05
C PHE A 203 1.51 -11.11 -1.38
N VAL A 204 2.58 -10.90 -2.15
CA VAL A 204 3.96 -11.07 -1.68
C VAL A 204 4.22 -10.12 -0.52
N LEU A 205 3.95 -8.81 -0.69
CA LEU A 205 4.23 -7.81 0.32
C LEU A 205 3.51 -8.10 1.64
N VAL A 206 2.22 -8.43 1.60
CA VAL A 206 1.42 -8.77 2.79
C VAL A 206 1.87 -10.10 3.40
N SER A 207 2.24 -11.10 2.60
CA SER A 207 2.75 -12.38 3.14
C SER A 207 4.04 -12.20 3.95
N PHE A 208 4.89 -11.23 3.58
CA PHE A 208 6.14 -10.97 4.28
C PHE A 208 5.96 -10.20 5.60
N VAL A 209 5.10 -9.17 5.62
CA VAL A 209 5.02 -8.24 6.76
C VAL A 209 3.65 -8.10 7.40
N GLY A 210 2.61 -8.71 6.83
CA GLY A 210 1.25 -8.74 7.39
C GLY A 210 0.55 -7.38 7.44
N TYR A 211 -0.13 -7.16 8.57
CA TYR A 211 -1.06 -6.05 8.81
C TYR A 211 -0.62 -4.65 8.35
N PRO A 212 0.64 -4.19 8.52
CA PRO A 212 1.04 -2.87 8.04
C PRO A 212 0.79 -2.66 6.54
N MET A 213 0.90 -3.70 5.72
CA MET A 213 0.60 -3.63 4.30
C MET A 213 -0.87 -3.85 4.01
N THR A 214 -1.54 -4.71 4.79
CA THR A 214 -2.99 -4.86 4.77
C THR A 214 -3.69 -3.52 5.02
N SER A 215 -3.23 -2.74 6.00
CA SER A 215 -3.77 -1.41 6.33
C SER A 215 -3.67 -0.43 5.15
N LYS A 216 -2.56 -0.45 4.39
CA LYS A 216 -2.42 0.37 3.17
C LYS A 216 -3.37 -0.05 2.06
N ALA A 217 -3.60 -1.35 1.88
CA ALA A 217 -4.57 -1.82 0.90
C ALA A 217 -6.00 -1.44 1.31
N LEU A 218 -6.31 -1.56 2.60
CA LEU A 218 -7.59 -1.18 3.19
C LEU A 218 -7.88 0.31 3.06
N GLU A 219 -6.87 1.18 3.02
CA GLU A 219 -7.05 2.61 2.74
C GLU A 219 -7.81 2.84 1.41
N PHE A 220 -7.44 2.12 0.34
CA PHE A 220 -8.13 2.22 -0.95
C PHE A 220 -9.56 1.64 -0.90
N ILE A 221 -9.73 0.52 -0.20
CA ILE A 221 -11.02 -0.16 -0.04
C ILE A 221 -12.01 0.73 0.73
N ASN A 222 -11.55 1.33 1.83
CA ASN A 222 -12.37 2.21 2.66
C ASN A 222 -12.84 3.44 1.87
N VAL A 223 -11.95 4.07 1.08
CA VAL A 223 -12.34 5.19 0.21
C VAL A 223 -13.41 4.78 -0.80
N HIS A 224 -13.34 3.57 -1.35
CA HIS A 224 -14.36 3.04 -2.24
C HIS A 224 -15.70 2.84 -1.53
N ASP A 225 -15.68 2.19 -0.36
CA ASP A 225 -16.88 1.86 0.42
C ASP A 225 -17.58 3.12 0.98
N GLU A 226 -16.83 4.11 1.47
CA GLU A 226 -17.36 5.40 1.96
C GLU A 226 -18.07 6.21 0.89
N GLN A 227 -17.65 6.09 -0.37
CA GLN A 227 -18.28 6.82 -1.47
C GLN A 227 -19.52 6.10 -1.98
N ASN A 228 -19.52 4.76 -1.95
CA ASN A 228 -20.69 3.98 -2.31
C ASN A 228 -21.83 4.12 -1.28
N SER A 229 -21.50 4.26 0.00
CA SER A 229 -22.50 4.47 1.06
C SER A 229 -23.19 5.84 0.97
N LYS A 230 -22.51 6.87 0.46
CA LYS A 230 -23.09 8.21 0.25
C LYS A 230 -24.05 8.30 -0.94
N LYS A 231 -24.11 7.29 -1.79
CA LYS A 231 -25.00 7.24 -2.96
C LYS A 231 -26.34 6.55 -2.67
N GLN A 232 -26.48 5.89 -1.53
CA GLN A 232 -27.71 5.24 -1.07
C GLN A 232 -28.56 6.22 -0.26
#